data_AF-A0A9W9ZW45-F1
#
_entry.id   AF-A0A9W9ZW45-F1
#
_cell.length_a   1.000
_cell.length_b   1.000
_cell.length_c   1.000
_cell.angle_alpha   90.00
_cell.angle_beta   90.00
_cell.angle_gamma   90.00
#
_symmetry.space_group_name_H-M   'P 1'
#
loop_
_entity.id
_entity.type
_entity.pdbx_description
1 polymer ?
#
loop_
_entity_poly.entity_id
_entity_poly.type
_entity_poly.pdbx_seq_one_letter_code
_entity_poly.pdbx_strand_id
1 'polypeptide(L)'
;MLHAGIGPTHANALLTSINLPAIGQNTLKAREREVGPAIEKVARKSCEDALEVEKEYWRKSENRASCDIGASYDMGWQKRGKGHNSLT
;
A
#
# COMPACT_ATOMS: atom_id res chain seq x y z
N MET A 1 -6.65 -1.60 11.31
CA MET A 1 -5.39 -0.83 11.41
C MET A 1 -4.81 -0.54 10.03
N LEU A 2 -4.57 -1.57 9.21
CA LEU A 2 -3.88 -1.47 7.91
C LEU A 2 -4.43 -0.44 6.90
N HIS A 3 -5.73 -0.22 6.83
CA HIS A 3 -6.32 0.66 5.79
C HIS A 3 -6.61 2.10 6.27
N ALA A 4 -7.02 2.29 7.53
CA ALA A 4 -7.49 3.58 8.06
C ALA A 4 -6.58 4.19 9.14
N GLY A 5 -5.41 3.59 9.41
CA GLY A 5 -4.49 4.07 10.45
C GLY A 5 -5.03 3.96 11.89
N ILE A 6 -6.17 3.29 12.09
CA ILE A 6 -6.78 3.11 13.41
C ILE A 6 -5.92 2.15 14.24
N GLY A 7 -5.17 2.68 15.20
CA GLY A 7 -4.38 1.91 16.15
C GLY A 7 -5.24 1.22 17.22
N PRO A 8 -4.62 0.38 18.07
CA PRO A 8 -5.32 -0.38 19.11
C PRO A 8 -6.08 0.52 20.10
N THR A 9 -5.52 1.68 20.41
CA THR A 9 -6.15 2.68 21.29
C THR A 9 -7.44 3.21 20.71
N HIS A 10 -7.45 3.54 19.41
CA HIS A 10 -8.63 4.09 18.74
C HIS A 10 -9.70 3.01 18.54
N ALA A 11 -9.29 1.78 18.23
CA ALA A 11 -10.20 0.63 18.16
C ALA A 11 -10.86 0.33 19.51
N ASN A 12 -10.08 0.35 20.59
CA ASN A 12 -10.61 0.12 21.93
C ASN A 12 -11.49 1.28 22.42
N ALA A 13 -11.17 2.53 22.09
CA ALA A 13 -12.04 3.67 22.39
C ALA A 13 -13.43 3.53 21.74
N LEU A 14 -13.47 3.03 20.50
CA LEU A 14 -14.73 2.73 19.81
C LEU A 14 -15.47 1.55 20.44
N LEU A 15 -14.78 0.49 20.83
CA LEU A 15 -15.42 -0.64 21.53
C LEU A 15 -16.04 -0.19 22.86
N THR A 16 -15.31 0.65 23.61
CA THR A 16 -15.80 1.19 24.89
C THR A 16 -16.99 2.12 24.71
N SER A 17 -17.07 2.90 23.63
CA SER A 17 -18.23 3.77 23.39
C SER A 17 -19.51 3.01 23.08
N ILE A 18 -19.40 1.73 22.69
CA ILE A 18 -20.51 0.81 22.41
C ILE A 18 -20.68 -0.20 23.57
N ASN A 19 -20.06 0.04 24.73
CA ASN A 19 -20.08 -0.86 25.91
C ASN A 19 -19.55 -2.28 25.65
N LEU A 20 -18.61 -2.44 24.71
CA LEU A 20 -17.90 -3.69 24.45
C LEU A 20 -16.56 -3.72 25.20
N PRO A 21 -16.09 -4.89 25.65
CA PRO A 21 -14.81 -5.02 26.32
C PRO A 21 -13.66 -4.70 25.37
N ALA A 22 -12.64 -4.03 25.90
CA ALA A 22 -11.41 -3.74 25.16
C ALA A 22 -10.69 -5.04 24.80
N ILE A 23 -10.13 -5.09 23.60
CA ILE A 23 -9.38 -6.24 23.10
C ILE A 23 -7.88 -5.99 23.31
N GLY A 24 -7.18 -7.03 23.75
CA GLY A 24 -5.73 -6.98 23.88
C GLY A 24 -5.03 -6.75 22.54
N GLN A 25 -3.96 -5.96 22.56
CA GLN A 25 -3.21 -5.60 21.34
C GLN A 25 -2.64 -6.83 20.60
N ASN A 26 -2.23 -7.86 21.35
CA ASN A 26 -1.72 -9.12 20.76
C ASN A 26 -2.81 -9.84 19.96
N THR A 27 -4.03 -9.90 20.49
CA THR A 27 -5.18 -10.51 19.83
C THR A 27 -5.56 -9.73 18.58
N LEU A 28 -5.58 -8.39 18.65
CA LEU A 28 -5.83 -7.53 17.49
C LEU A 28 -4.79 -7.76 16.39
N LYS A 29 -3.50 -7.81 16.73
CA LYS A 29 -2.41 -8.09 15.77
C LYS A 29 -2.50 -9.47 15.16
N ALA A 30 -2.91 -10.48 15.92
CA ALA A 30 -3.09 -11.84 15.40
C ALA A 30 -4.17 -11.88 14.32
N ARG A 31 -5.35 -11.29 14.61
CA ARG A 31 -6.45 -11.21 13.62
C ARG A 31 -6.10 -10.35 12.41
N GLU A 32 -5.33 -9.29 12.61
CA GLU A 32 -4.82 -8.47 11.51
C GLU A 32 -3.93 -9.28 10.55
N ARG A 33 -3.05 -10.13 11.09
CA ARG A 33 -2.19 -11.01 10.27
C ARG A 33 -2.97 -12.11 9.56
N GLU A 34 -4.03 -12.64 10.16
CA GLU A 34 -4.91 -13.61 9.52
C GLU A 34 -5.62 -13.03 8.29
N VAL A 35 -6.05 -11.77 8.36
CA VAL A 35 -6.78 -11.09 7.28
C VAL A 35 -5.84 -10.49 6.22
N GLY A 36 -4.57 -10.22 6.57
CA GLY A 36 -3.57 -9.61 5.69
C GLY A 36 -3.48 -10.24 4.28
N PRO A 37 -3.37 -11.56 4.12
CA PRO A 37 -3.27 -12.20 2.80
C PRO A 37 -4.50 -11.99 1.91
N ALA A 38 -5.70 -11.90 2.51
CA ALA A 38 -6.92 -11.63 1.75
C ALA A 38 -6.92 -10.19 1.21
N ILE A 39 -6.47 -9.23 2.01
CA ILE A 39 -6.32 -7.83 1.60
C ILE A 39 -5.29 -7.72 0.47
N GLU A 40 -4.14 -8.39 0.61
CA GLU A 40 -3.09 -8.40 -0.42
C GLU A 40 -3.60 -8.96 -1.75
N LYS A 41 -4.39 -10.04 -1.71
CA LYS A 41 -4.99 -10.62 -2.92
C LYS A 41 -5.94 -9.65 -3.62
N VAL A 42 -6.73 -8.88 -2.87
CA VAL A 42 -7.63 -7.86 -3.43
C VAL A 42 -6.83 -6.70 -4.01
N ALA A 43 -5.80 -6.23 -3.30
CA ALA A 43 -4.92 -5.17 -3.78
C ALA A 43 -4.22 -5.54 -5.08
N ARG A 44 -3.66 -6.76 -5.17
CA ARG A 44 -3.01 -7.25 -6.40
C ARG A 44 -3.98 -7.28 -7.58
N LYS A 45 -5.18 -7.85 -7.39
CA LYS A 45 -6.21 -7.88 -8.43
C LYS A 45 -6.57 -6.47 -8.90
N SER A 46 -6.79 -5.54 -7.96
CA SER A 46 -7.10 -4.15 -8.31
C SER A 46 -6.00 -3.49 -9.13
N CYS A 47 -4.72 -3.77 -8.86
CA CYS A 47 -3.61 -3.26 -9.65
C CYS A 47 -3.53 -3.94 -11.03
N GLU A 48 -3.76 -5.24 -11.11
CA GLU A 48 -3.81 -6.00 -12.37
C GLU A 48 -4.92 -5.46 -13.28
N ASP A 49 -6.13 -5.29 -12.74
CA ASP A 49 -7.28 -4.74 -13.46
C ASP A 49 -6.99 -3.33 -13.98
N ALA A 50 -6.38 -2.47 -13.16
CA ALA A 50 -5.99 -1.12 -13.57
C ALA A 50 -4.94 -1.12 -14.70
N LEU A 51 -3.95 -2.02 -14.62
CA LEU A 51 -2.93 -2.18 -15.67
C LEU A 51 -3.53 -2.68 -16.99
N GLU A 52 -4.51 -3.58 -16.94
CA GLU A 52 -5.21 -4.04 -18.15
C GLU A 52 -5.97 -2.90 -18.81
N VAL A 53 -6.68 -2.09 -18.02
CA VAL A 53 -7.38 -0.90 -18.50
C VAL A 53 -6.42 0.09 -19.15
N GLU A 54 -5.28 0.39 -18.53
CA GLU A 54 -4.26 1.26 -19.11
C GLU A 54 -3.74 0.73 -20.45
N LYS A 55 -3.43 -0.58 -20.53
CA LYS A 55 -3.00 -1.23 -21.79
C LYS A 55 -4.05 -1.12 -22.88
N GLU A 56 -5.33 -1.28 -22.57
CA GLU A 56 -6.40 -1.11 -23.53
C GLU A 56 -6.49 0.33 -24.05
N TYR A 57 -6.35 1.33 -23.16
CA TYR A 57 -6.30 2.73 -23.56
C TYR A 57 -5.10 3.02 -24.47
N TRP A 58 -3.92 2.49 -24.14
CA TRP A 58 -2.73 2.61 -24.98
C TRP A 58 -2.93 1.99 -26.37
N ARG A 59 -3.49 0.77 -26.44
CA ARG A 59 -3.76 0.08 -27.71
C ARG A 59 -4.80 0.83 -28.56
N LYS A 60 -5.83 1.41 -27.95
CA LYS A 60 -6.80 2.26 -28.66
C LYS A 60 -6.20 3.59 -29.16
N SER A 61 -5.06 4.01 -28.62
CA SER A 61 -4.37 5.25 -28.99
C SER A 61 -3.35 5.12 -30.13
N GLU A 62 -3.34 3.99 -30.85
CA GLU A 62 -2.49 3.59 -32.00
C GLU A 62 -2.49 4.55 -33.22
N ASN A 63 -2.84 5.83 -33.06
CA ASN A 63 -2.58 6.90 -34.02
C ASN A 63 -1.56 7.94 -33.52
N ARG A 64 -0.78 7.65 -32.47
CA ARG A 64 0.40 8.47 -32.12
C ARG A 64 1.65 7.61 -32.17
N ALA A 65 2.61 8.10 -32.97
CA ALA A 65 3.92 7.51 -33.25
C ALA A 65 4.56 6.91 -31.99
N SER A 66 5.32 5.82 -32.17
CA SER A 66 6.12 5.15 -31.15
C SER A 66 6.69 6.14 -30.14
N CYS A 67 6.04 6.26 -28.99
CA CYS A 67 6.51 7.12 -27.93
C CYS A 67 7.62 6.36 -27.22
N ASP A 68 8.87 6.81 -27.36
CA ASP A 68 9.98 6.33 -26.55
C ASP A 68 9.55 6.33 -25.08
N ILE A 69 9.74 5.20 -24.41
CA ILE A 69 9.31 5.00 -23.01
C ILE A 69 9.98 6.07 -22.15
N GLY A 70 9.22 7.10 -21.79
CA GLY A 70 9.67 8.17 -20.91
C GLY A 70 9.70 7.67 -19.47
N ALA A 71 10.83 7.12 -19.02
CA ALA A 71 11.06 6.81 -17.62
C ALA A 71 11.55 8.07 -16.89
N SER A 72 10.76 8.59 -15.95
CA SER A 72 11.21 9.62 -15.02
C SER A 72 11.79 8.98 -13.77
N TYR A 73 13.08 9.19 -13.52
CA TYR A 73 13.76 8.71 -12.31
C TYR A 73 13.96 9.90 -11.35
N ASP A 74 13.20 9.91 -10.26
CA ASP A 74 13.35 10.91 -9.18
C ASP A 74 14.61 10.58 -8.35
N MET A 75 15.78 10.96 -8.86
CA MET A 75 16.97 11.04 -8.02
C MET A 75 16.78 12.24 -7.09
N GLY A 76 16.15 12.01 -5.94
CA GLY A 76 16.25 12.92 -4.81
C GLY A 76 17.73 13.28 -4.62
N TRP A 77 18.08 14.54 -4.88
CA TRP A 77 19.44 15.04 -4.88
C TRP A 77 20.09 14.75 -3.53
N GLN A 78 20.99 13.76 -3.48
CA GLN A 78 21.67 13.41 -2.25
C GLN A 78 22.61 14.56 -1.90
N LYS A 79 22.19 15.40 -0.93
CA LYS A 79 23.07 16.42 -0.36
C LYS A 79 24.31 15.72 0.18
N ARG A 80 25.48 16.22 -0.23
CA ARG A 80 26.81 15.69 0.12
C ARG A 80 26.91 15.46 1.63
N GLY A 81 27.01 14.20 2.07
CA GLY A 81 27.35 13.83 3.43
C GLY A 81 26.45 12.78 4.07
N LYS A 82 27.03 11.59 4.32
CA LYS A 82 26.49 10.42 5.06
C LYS A 82 25.47 9.54 4.33
N GLY A 83 25.98 8.70 3.42
CA GLY A 83 25.45 7.35 3.26
C GLY A 83 26.24 6.41 4.17
N HIS A 84 25.58 5.71 5.10
CA HIS A 84 26.19 4.56 5.78
C HIS A 84 26.03 3.35 4.86
N ASN A 85 27.15 2.81 4.39
CA ASN A 85 27.17 1.52 3.70
C ASN A 85 27.12 0.42 4.76
N SER A 86 26.10 -0.43 4.73
CA SER A 86 25.92 -1.54 5.68
C SER A 86 26.75 -2.79 5.31
N LEU A 87 27.93 -2.61 4.72
CA LEU A 87 28.82 -3.70 4.27
C LEU A 87 30.17 -3.74 5.00
N THR A 88 30.23 -3.18 6.21
CA THR A 88 31.32 -3.35 7.18
C THR A 88 30.76 -3.55 8.56
#